data_AF-T1I2M4-F1
#
_entry.id   AF-T1I2M4-F1
#
_cell.length_a   1.000
_cell.length_b   1.000
_cell.length_c   1.000
_cell.angle_alpha   90.00
_cell.angle_beta   90.00
_cell.angle_gamma   90.00
#
_symmetry.space_group_name_H-M   'P 1'
#
loop_
_entity.id
_entity.type
_entity.pdbx_description
1 polymer ?
#
loop_
_entity_poly.entity_id
_entity_poly.type
_entity_poly.pdbx_seq_one_letter_code
_entity_poly.pdbx_strand_id
1 'polypeptide(L)'
;MDTIIEIDGRVPLLPHEFHINLQNATTAIPHPIIPYHISLRWQPETTNSTVVNSWISGQWDEESVFGSLLRPNYNFKITIYVKKEGYSTVIKAPVKPYSTVLPFFVHKTDPSIINYLYIQGDVKIFSIQVSRI
;
A
#
# COMPACT_ATOMS: atom_id res chain seq x y z
N MET A 1 -13.98 -7.01 13.00
CA MET A 1 -13.61 -5.64 13.38
C MET A 1 -13.00 -5.04 12.14
N ASP A 2 -13.61 -3.99 11.63
CA ASP A 2 -13.14 -3.38 10.39
C ASP A 2 -12.22 -2.23 10.78
N THR A 3 -10.95 -2.28 10.35
CA THR A 3 -9.99 -1.21 10.60
C THR A 3 -9.84 -0.39 9.34
N ILE A 4 -9.89 0.94 9.46
CA ILE A 4 -9.59 1.86 8.37
C ILE A 4 -8.25 2.55 8.67
N ILE A 5 -7.37 2.54 7.67
CA ILE A 5 -6.11 3.27 7.67
C ILE A 5 -6.19 4.31 6.56
N GLU A 6 -6.19 5.59 6.92
CA GLU A 6 -6.12 6.70 5.96
C GLU A 6 -4.72 7.32 5.98
N ILE A 7 -4.15 7.49 4.79
CA ILE A 7 -2.82 8.03 4.57
C ILE A 7 -2.95 9.20 3.60
N ASP A 8 -2.67 10.40 4.09
CA ASP A 8 -2.59 11.61 3.28
C ASP A 8 -1.12 11.95 3.03
N GLY A 9 -0.79 12.25 1.78
CA GLY A 9 0.58 12.52 1.40
C GLY A 9 0.73 13.18 0.04
N ARG A 10 1.97 13.23 -0.43
CA ARG A 10 2.36 13.75 -1.73
C ARG A 10 3.50 12.92 -2.31
N VAL A 11 3.40 12.65 -3.61
CA VAL A 11 4.50 12.10 -4.38
C VAL A 11 5.49 13.22 -4.71
N PRO A 12 6.81 13.07 -4.45
CA PRO A 12 7.80 14.07 -4.83
C PRO A 12 7.87 14.25 -6.35
N LEU A 13 8.70 15.19 -6.81
CA LEU A 13 8.82 15.52 -8.24
C LEU A 13 9.50 14.39 -9.05
N LEU A 14 10.51 13.74 -8.46
CA LEU A 14 11.31 12.69 -9.08
C LEU A 14 11.28 11.41 -8.23
N PRO A 15 10.10 10.77 -8.06
CA PRO A 15 10.01 9.53 -7.31
C PRO A 15 10.59 8.38 -8.14
N HIS A 16 11.23 7.43 -7.49
CA HIS A 16 11.54 6.12 -8.05
C HIS A 16 10.52 5.09 -7.56
N GLU A 17 10.33 4.97 -6.25
CA GLU A 17 9.38 4.04 -5.66
C GLU A 17 9.02 4.43 -4.23
N PHE A 18 7.79 4.17 -3.81
CA PHE A 18 7.50 3.97 -2.39
C PHE A 18 6.54 2.82 -2.20
N HIS A 19 6.56 2.24 -1.00
CA HIS A 19 5.64 1.16 -0.65
C HIS A 19 5.05 1.34 0.75
N ILE A 20 3.92 0.68 0.93
CA ILE A 20 3.16 0.59 2.17
C ILE A 20 3.00 -0.89 2.50
N ASN A 21 3.42 -1.27 3.70
CA ASN A 21 3.26 -2.62 4.23
C ASN A 21 2.37 -2.56 5.47
N LEU A 22 1.42 -3.49 5.54
CA LEU A 22 0.89 -3.97 6.80
C LEU A 22 1.72 -5.19 7.19
N GLN A 23 2.38 -5.16 8.34
CA GLN A 23 3.37 -6.18 8.71
C GLN A 23 3.35 -6.52 10.21
N ASN A 24 3.92 -7.67 10.56
CA ASN A 24 3.87 -8.24 11.92
C ASN A 24 5.09 -7.90 12.82
N ALA A 25 6.13 -7.28 12.27
CA ALA A 25 7.34 -6.91 12.98
C ALA A 25 8.02 -5.70 12.32
N THR A 26 8.85 -4.96 13.06
CA THR A 26 9.69 -3.88 12.52
C THR A 26 11.13 -4.32 12.25
N THR A 27 11.52 -5.50 12.73
CA THR A 27 12.88 -6.03 12.57
C THR A 27 13.12 -6.46 11.13
N ALA A 28 14.30 -6.14 10.58
CA ALA A 28 14.71 -6.65 9.28
C ALA A 28 15.06 -8.15 9.31
N ILE A 29 15.45 -8.67 10.49
CA ILE A 29 15.84 -10.07 10.69
C ILE A 29 15.16 -10.61 11.96
N PRO A 30 14.37 -11.70 11.86
CA PRO A 30 13.87 -12.28 10.61
C PRO A 30 13.03 -11.25 9.83
N HIS A 31 12.99 -11.40 8.51
CA HIS A 31 12.16 -10.54 7.67
C HIS A 31 10.70 -10.63 8.13
N PRO A 32 9.97 -9.51 8.25
CA PRO A 32 8.60 -9.54 8.74
C PRO A 32 7.69 -10.30 7.76
N ILE A 33 6.61 -10.86 8.30
CA ILE A 33 5.47 -11.29 7.49
C ILE A 33 4.73 -10.02 7.07
N ILE A 34 4.46 -9.89 5.77
CA ILE A 34 3.75 -8.77 5.18
C ILE A 34 2.45 -9.31 4.56
N PRO A 35 1.33 -9.38 5.31
CA PRO A 35 0.06 -9.84 4.76
C PRO A 35 -0.48 -8.97 3.62
N TYR A 36 -0.08 -7.69 3.58
CA TYR A 36 -0.52 -6.75 2.56
C TYR A 36 0.56 -5.73 2.22
N HIS A 37 1.04 -5.78 0.99
CA HIS A 37 2.04 -4.88 0.40
C HIS A 37 1.42 -4.12 -0.77
N ILE A 38 1.60 -2.81 -0.78
CA ILE A 38 1.33 -1.96 -1.94
C ILE A 38 2.62 -1.23 -2.31
N SER A 39 3.10 -1.42 -3.54
CA SER A 39 4.24 -0.67 -4.09
C SER A 39 3.78 0.21 -5.24
N LEU A 40 4.22 1.46 -5.26
CA LEU A 40 4.02 2.40 -6.35
C LEU A 40 5.37 2.70 -6.98
N ARG A 41 5.53 2.29 -8.24
CA ARG A 41 6.81 2.28 -8.96
C ARG A 41 6.75 3.28 -10.12
N TRP A 42 7.70 4.21 -10.16
CA TRP A 42 7.94 5.12 -11.28
C TRP A 42 9.28 4.77 -11.92
N GLN A 43 9.25 3.79 -12.81
CA GLN A 43 10.46 3.29 -13.45
C GLN A 43 10.60 3.94 -14.83
N PRO A 44 11.73 4.59 -15.15
CA PRO A 44 11.97 5.17 -16.47
C PRO A 44 12.02 4.12 -17.60
N GLU A 45 12.50 2.91 -17.27
CA GLU A 45 12.75 1.83 -18.24
C GLU A 45 11.53 0.91 -18.44
N THR A 46 10.54 0.97 -17.55
CA THR A 46 9.33 0.14 -17.63
C THR A 46 8.06 1.00 -17.48
N THR A 47 6.89 0.36 -17.43
CA THR A 47 5.64 1.09 -17.21
C THR A 47 5.46 1.39 -15.73
N ASN A 48 5.23 2.66 -15.39
CA ASN A 48 4.82 3.07 -14.05
C ASN A 48 3.63 2.22 -13.58
N SER A 49 3.78 1.61 -12.40
CA SER A 49 2.86 0.58 -11.93
C SER A 49 2.50 0.76 -10.46
N THR A 50 1.35 0.21 -10.10
CA THR A 50 0.98 -0.05 -8.71
C THR A 50 0.89 -1.55 -8.55
N VAL A 51 1.64 -2.10 -7.61
CA VAL A 51 1.73 -3.54 -7.36
C VAL A 51 1.14 -3.85 -6.00
N VAL A 52 0.32 -4.89 -5.96
CA VAL A 52 -0.21 -5.43 -4.71
C VAL A 52 0.29 -6.86 -4.54
N ASN A 53 0.83 -7.17 -3.36
CA ASN A 53 1.36 -8.49 -3.06
C ASN A 53 1.33 -8.78 -1.54
N SER A 54 1.94 -9.89 -1.14
CA SER A 54 2.16 -10.34 0.23
C SER A 54 3.49 -11.09 0.33
N TRP A 55 4.18 -10.92 1.45
CA TRP A 55 5.36 -11.70 1.81
C TRP A 55 5.00 -12.63 2.96
N ILE A 56 4.82 -13.91 2.67
CA ILE A 56 4.40 -14.94 3.63
C ILE A 56 5.30 -16.15 3.44
N SER A 57 5.63 -16.84 4.53
CA SER A 57 6.47 -18.05 4.50
C SER A 57 7.83 -17.85 3.82
N GLY A 58 8.40 -16.64 3.88
CA GLY A 58 9.74 -16.33 3.38
C GLY A 58 9.84 -16.02 1.88
N GLN A 59 8.72 -15.77 1.20
CA GLN A 59 8.72 -15.38 -0.21
C GLN A 59 7.59 -14.41 -0.55
N TRP A 60 7.75 -13.67 -1.66
CA TRP A 60 6.65 -12.94 -2.31
C TRP A 60 5.71 -13.92 -3.00
N ASP A 61 4.42 -13.61 -2.99
CA ASP A 61 3.45 -14.31 -3.84
C ASP A 61 3.42 -13.72 -5.27
N GLU A 62 2.48 -14.16 -6.09
CA GLU A 62 2.22 -13.61 -7.42
C GLU A 62 1.77 -12.13 -7.34
N GLU A 63 2.45 -11.27 -8.09
CA GLU A 63 2.16 -9.83 -8.14
C GLU A 63 0.83 -9.54 -8.86
N SER A 64 -0.04 -8.76 -8.22
CA SER A 64 -1.15 -8.09 -8.91
C SER A 64 -0.69 -6.72 -9.40
N VAL A 65 -0.47 -6.57 -10.71
CA VAL A 65 0.08 -5.36 -11.32
C VAL A 65 -1.03 -4.51 -11.94
N PHE A 66 -1.03 -3.23 -11.59
CA PHE A 66 -1.94 -2.20 -12.10
C PHE A 66 -1.15 -1.08 -12.75
N GLY A 67 -1.79 -0.31 -13.64
CA GLY A 67 -1.19 0.92 -14.16
C GLY A 67 -0.93 1.96 -13.07
N SER A 68 -0.14 2.98 -13.40
CA SER A 68 0.17 4.11 -12.51
C SER A 68 -1.08 4.75 -11.90
N LEU A 69 -1.31 4.55 -10.60
CA LEU A 69 -2.45 5.15 -9.88
C LEU A 69 -2.14 6.53 -9.27
N LEU A 70 -0.87 6.85 -9.07
CA LEU A 70 -0.40 8.16 -8.62
C LEU A 70 0.56 8.78 -9.64
N ARG A 71 0.62 10.12 -9.63
CA ARG A 71 1.51 10.91 -10.49
C ARG A 71 2.49 11.73 -9.64
N PRO A 72 3.74 11.92 -10.10
CA PRO A 72 4.70 12.78 -9.44
C PRO A 72 4.15 14.18 -9.18
N ASN A 73 4.61 14.81 -8.11
CA ASN A 73 4.27 16.18 -7.71
C ASN A 73 2.82 16.40 -7.23
N TYR A 74 1.96 15.39 -7.23
CA TYR A 74 0.57 15.49 -6.76
C TYR A 74 0.36 14.95 -5.35
N ASN A 75 -0.59 15.57 -4.64
CA ASN A 75 -1.09 15.05 -3.37
C ASN A 75 -1.95 13.81 -3.61
N PHE A 76 -2.06 12.96 -2.60
CA PHE A 76 -2.90 11.78 -2.62
C PHE A 76 -3.55 11.52 -1.26
N LYS A 77 -4.62 10.73 -1.30
CA LYS A 77 -5.19 10.03 -0.15
C LYS A 77 -5.31 8.54 -0.48
N ILE A 78 -4.71 7.69 0.34
CA ILE A 78 -4.87 6.23 0.29
C ILE A 78 -5.68 5.80 1.51
N THR A 79 -6.76 5.06 1.28
CA THR A 79 -7.58 4.48 2.34
C THR A 79 -7.55 2.96 2.22
N ILE A 80 -7.03 2.28 3.23
CA ILE A 80 -7.00 0.82 3.33
C ILE A 80 -8.07 0.39 4.32
N TYR A 81 -9.01 -0.42 3.86
CA TYR A 81 -10.02 -1.08 4.66
C TYR A 81 -9.56 -2.51 4.94
N VAL A 82 -9.19 -2.79 6.19
CA VAL A 82 -8.95 -4.15 6.68
C VAL A 82 -10.30 -4.72 7.09
N LYS A 83 -10.86 -5.59 6.25
CA LYS A 83 -12.15 -6.24 6.47
C LYS A 83 -11.94 -7.67 6.94
N LYS A 84 -13.02 -8.32 7.39
CA LYS A 84 -12.99 -9.73 7.79
C LYS A 84 -12.42 -10.68 6.71
N GLU A 85 -12.77 -10.47 5.44
CA GLU A 85 -12.44 -11.41 4.35
C GLU A 85 -11.20 -11.00 3.52
N GLY A 86 -10.65 -9.81 3.75
CA GLY A 86 -9.54 -9.27 2.94
C GLY A 86 -9.37 -7.76 3.07
N TYR A 87 -8.61 -7.19 2.14
CA TYR A 87 -8.31 -5.77 2.06
C TYR A 87 -9.01 -5.13 0.86
N SER A 88 -9.52 -3.92 1.08
CA SER A 88 -9.98 -3.04 -0.01
C SER A 88 -9.20 -1.74 0.09
N THR A 89 -8.66 -1.26 -1.03
CA THR A 89 -7.86 -0.04 -1.04
C THR A 89 -8.42 0.95 -2.05
N VAL A 90 -8.61 2.19 -1.59
CA VAL A 90 -9.05 3.31 -2.41
C VAL A 90 -7.92 4.33 -2.49
N ILE A 91 -7.56 4.72 -3.71
CA ILE A 91 -6.53 5.73 -3.98
C ILE A 91 -7.21 6.93 -4.64
N LYS A 92 -7.06 8.11 -4.05
CA LYS A 92 -7.56 9.38 -4.57
C LYS A 92 -6.42 10.33 -4.83
N ALA A 93 -6.46 11.03 -5.96
CA ALA A 93 -5.51 12.07 -6.32
C ALA A 93 -6.18 13.14 -7.18
N PRO A 94 -5.70 14.40 -7.21
CA PRO A 94 -6.26 15.45 -8.04
C PRO A 94 -5.78 15.34 -9.50
N VAL A 95 -5.76 14.11 -10.04
CA VAL A 95 -5.43 13.77 -11.43
C VAL A 95 -6.35 12.64 -11.86
N LYS A 96 -6.74 12.59 -13.14
CA LYS A 96 -7.61 11.52 -13.64
C LYS A 96 -6.87 10.16 -13.66
N PRO A 97 -7.53 9.06 -13.25
CA PRO A 97 -8.82 9.03 -12.56
C PRO A 97 -8.73 9.58 -11.13
N TYR A 98 -9.66 10.47 -10.75
CA TYR A 98 -9.62 11.15 -9.43
C TYR A 98 -9.72 10.19 -8.23
N SER A 99 -10.32 9.02 -8.45
CA SER A 99 -10.47 7.96 -7.45
C SER A 99 -10.40 6.62 -8.16
N THR A 100 -9.57 5.72 -7.66
CA THR A 100 -9.46 4.33 -8.12
C THR A 100 -9.62 3.39 -6.92
N VAL A 101 -10.40 2.33 -7.10
CA VAL A 101 -10.50 1.23 -6.14
C VAL A 101 -9.67 0.08 -6.68
N LEU A 102 -8.68 -0.38 -5.91
CA LEU A 102 -7.95 -1.60 -6.23
C LEU A 102 -8.87 -2.83 -6.07
N PRO A 103 -8.69 -3.89 -6.87
CA PRO A 103 -9.39 -5.15 -6.65
C PRO A 103 -9.24 -5.64 -5.21
N PHE A 104 -10.28 -6.33 -4.72
CA PHE A 104 -10.28 -6.88 -3.38
C PHE A 104 -9.17 -7.92 -3.23
N PHE A 105 -8.33 -7.75 -2.21
CA PHE A 105 -7.23 -8.66 -1.92
C PHE A 105 -7.63 -9.59 -0.77
N VAL A 106 -7.93 -10.85 -1.08
CA VAL A 106 -8.34 -11.84 -0.08
C VAL A 106 -7.20 -12.11 0.90
N HIS A 107 -7.52 -12.29 2.18
CA HIS A 107 -6.52 -12.65 3.19
C HIS A 107 -5.81 -13.95 2.85
N LYS A 108 -4.48 -13.92 2.84
CA LYS A 108 -3.63 -15.11 2.70
C LYS A 108 -3.07 -15.62 4.03
N THR A 109 -3.28 -14.86 5.11
CA THR A 109 -2.95 -15.20 6.49
C THR A 109 -3.90 -14.46 7.44
N ASP A 110 -3.89 -14.81 8.72
CA ASP A 110 -4.74 -14.15 9.72
C ASP A 110 -4.35 -12.66 9.84
N PRO A 111 -5.26 -11.71 9.54
CA PRO A 111 -4.98 -10.28 9.66
C PRO A 111 -4.68 -9.84 11.10
N SER A 112 -5.00 -10.64 12.11
CA SER A 112 -4.72 -10.34 13.52
C SER A 112 -3.22 -10.19 13.83
N ILE A 113 -2.34 -10.73 12.98
CA ILE A 113 -0.89 -10.62 13.13
C ILE A 113 -0.34 -9.23 12.79
N ILE A 114 -1.14 -8.38 12.13
CA ILE A 114 -0.72 -7.03 11.74
C ILE A 114 -0.69 -6.13 12.98
N ASN A 115 0.50 -5.63 13.30
CA ASN A 115 0.75 -4.72 14.42
C ASN A 115 1.53 -3.46 13.98
N TYR A 116 2.06 -3.42 12.75
CA TYR A 116 2.78 -2.27 12.22
C TYR A 116 2.26 -1.86 10.83
N LEU A 117 2.15 -0.54 10.65
CA LEU A 117 2.10 0.12 9.35
C LEU A 117 3.52 0.61 9.05
N TYR A 118 4.09 0.14 7.94
CA TYR A 118 5.42 0.53 7.50
C TYR A 118 5.33 1.21 6.14
N ILE A 119 5.92 2.40 6.02
CA ILE A 119 5.92 3.18 4.79
C ILE A 119 7.36 3.59 4.50
N GLN A 120 7.87 3.27 3.32
CA GLN A 120 9.25 3.56 2.94
C GLN A 120 9.33 3.96 1.46
N GLY A 121 10.30 4.81 1.14
CA GLY A 121 10.63 5.25 -0.21
C GLY A 121 10.30 6.72 -0.44
N ASP A 122 10.11 7.07 -1.71
CA ASP A 122 9.94 8.43 -2.20
C ASP A 122 8.52 8.95 -1.95
N VAL A 123 8.23 9.33 -0.71
CA VAL A 123 6.92 9.83 -0.31
C VAL A 123 7.02 10.87 0.79
N LYS A 124 6.18 11.91 0.70
CA LYS A 124 5.96 12.85 1.81
C LYS A 124 4.62 12.55 2.46
N ILE A 125 4.65 12.11 3.71
CA ILE A 125 3.44 11.85 4.50
C ILE A 125 3.04 13.12 5.25
N PHE A 126 1.75 13.46 5.19
CA PHE A 126 1.16 14.59 5.92
C PHE A 126 0.40 14.14 7.16
N SER A 127 -0.38 13.07 7.03
CA SER A 127 -1.09 12.49 8.16
C SER A 127 -1.38 11.01 7.93
N ILE A 128 -1.48 10.28 9.05
CA ILE A 128 -1.97 8.91 9.11
C ILE A 128 -3.06 8.88 10.17
N GLN A 129 -4.22 8.32 9.83
CA GLN A 129 -5.33 8.11 10.77
C GLN A 129 -5.69 6.63 10.78
N VAL A 130 -5.90 6.08 11.98
CA VAL A 130 -6.32 4.69 12.17
C VAL A 130 -7.60 4.70 12.98
N SER A 131 -8.65 4.13 12.40
CA SER A 131 -9.99 4.06 13.00
C SER A 131 -10.44 2.61 13.08
N ARG A 132 -11.05 2.23 14.20
CA ARG A 132 -11.69 0.91 14.39
C ARG A 132 -13.19 1.08 14.32
N ILE A 133 -13.85 0.22 13.57
CA ILE A 133 -15.29 0.21 13.31
C ILE A 133 -15.88 -1.15 13.68
#